data_AF-A0A7X9A0L9-F1
#
_entry.id   AF-A0A7X9A0L9-F1
#
_cell.length_a   1.000
_cell.length_b   1.000
_cell.length_c   1.000
_cell.angle_alpha   90.00
_cell.angle_beta   90.00
_cell.angle_gamma   90.00
#
_symmetry.space_group_name_H-M   'P 1'
#
loop_
_entity.id
_entity.type
_entity.pdbx_description
1 polymer ?
#
loop_
_entity_poly.entity_id
_entity_poly.type
_entity_poly.pdbx_seq_one_letter_code
_entity_poly.pdbx_strand_id
1 'polypeptide(L)'
;ACAGFGWACVNINSLPMVVELASIDQIGRFTGYYYFFSFSASIISPILFGWIRDLTKNYNALFPYAVIFFALALLATIFVRHGEAKVPSETIGESS
;
A
#
# COMPACT_ATOMS: atom_id res chain seq x y z
N ALA A 1 -7.11 -5.04 -18.82
CA ALA A 1 -5.70 -4.62 -18.94
C ALA A 1 -5.34 -3.54 -17.92
N CYS A 2 -6.00 -2.36 -17.94
CA CYS A 2 -5.61 -1.22 -17.08
C CYS A 2 -5.69 -1.49 -15.57
N ALA A 3 -6.72 -2.20 -15.09
CA ALA A 3 -6.86 -2.52 -13.66
C ALA A 3 -5.72 -3.41 -13.13
N GLY A 4 -5.27 -4.40 -13.93
CA GLY A 4 -4.16 -5.27 -13.56
C GLY A 4 -2.82 -4.54 -13.58
N PHE A 5 -2.60 -3.68 -14.56
CA PHE A 5 -1.41 -2.82 -14.62
C PHE A 5 -1.33 -1.89 -13.40
N GLY A 6 -2.43 -1.18 -13.09
CA GLY A 6 -2.50 -0.30 -11.92
C GLY A 6 -2.27 -1.06 -10.60
N TRP A 7 -2.87 -2.24 -10.45
CA TRP A 7 -2.66 -3.07 -9.26
C TRP A 7 -1.21 -3.53 -9.08
N ALA A 8 -0.55 -3.93 -10.17
CA ALA A 8 0.86 -4.31 -10.14
C ALA A 8 1.75 -3.15 -9.66
N CYS A 9 1.53 -1.94 -10.18
CA CYS A 9 2.27 -0.76 -9.74
C CYS A 9 2.13 -0.49 -8.24
N VAL A 10 0.91 -0.60 -7.70
CA VAL A 10 0.66 -0.39 -6.26
C VAL A 10 1.35 -1.48 -5.44
N ASN A 11 1.11 -2.75 -5.77
CA ASN A 11 1.56 -3.87 -4.95
C ASN A 11 3.09 -3.94 -4.84
N ILE A 12 3.80 -3.72 -5.96
CA ILE A 12 5.25 -3.84 -6.01
C ILE A 12 5.97 -2.72 -5.24
N ASN A 13 5.37 -1.52 -5.18
CA ASN A 13 5.97 -0.36 -4.52
C ASN A 13 5.52 -0.19 -3.05
N SER A 14 4.43 -0.84 -2.63
CA SER A 14 3.87 -0.64 -1.29
C SER A 14 4.78 -1.18 -0.18
N LEU A 15 5.42 -2.33 -0.39
CA LEU A 15 6.32 -2.89 0.63
C LEU A 15 7.61 -2.07 0.78
N PRO A 16 8.36 -1.72 -0.30
CA PRO A 16 9.49 -0.80 -0.22
C PRO A 16 9.14 0.49 0.52
N MET A 17 8.04 1.13 0.14
CA MET A 17 7.55 2.35 0.79
C MET A 17 7.40 2.18 2.31
N VAL A 18 6.77 1.10 2.78
CA VAL A 18 6.52 0.89 4.21
C VAL A 18 7.81 0.57 4.98
N VAL A 19 8.74 -0.17 4.38
CA VAL A 19 10.02 -0.50 5.06
C VAL A 19 11.00 0.66 5.06
N GLU A 20 10.91 1.58 4.10
CA GLU A 20 11.69 2.83 4.07
C GLU A 20 11.33 3.79 5.21
N LEU A 21 10.14 3.66 5.80
CA LEU A 21 9.76 4.37 7.03
C LEU A 21 10.48 3.84 8.28
N ALA A 22 11.03 2.63 8.21
CA ALA A 22 11.59 1.94 9.35
C ALA A 22 13.09 2.21 9.51
N SER A 23 13.54 2.40 10.74
CA SER A 23 14.96 2.23 11.07
C SER A 23 15.39 0.77 10.83
N ILE A 24 16.69 0.53 10.65
CA ILE A 24 17.25 -0.81 10.34
C ILE A 24 16.81 -1.86 11.39
N ASP A 25 16.70 -1.48 12.66
CA ASP A 25 16.26 -2.35 13.76
C ASP A 25 14.74 -2.63 13.76
N GLN A 26 13.96 -1.89 12.97
CA GLN A 26 12.49 -1.94 12.97
C GLN A 26 11.88 -2.50 11.67
N ILE A 27 12.70 -2.85 10.68
CA ILE A 27 12.24 -3.36 9.37
C ILE A 27 11.24 -4.53 9.52
N GLY A 28 11.53 -5.47 10.42
CA GLY A 28 10.65 -6.61 10.68
C GLY A 28 9.28 -6.22 11.25
N ARG A 29 9.22 -5.19 12.10
CA ARG A 29 7.95 -4.70 12.67
C ARG A 29 7.09 -4.01 11.62
N PHE A 30 7.69 -3.14 10.80
CA PHE A 30 6.98 -2.45 9.72
C PHE A 30 6.50 -3.42 8.63
N THR A 31 7.32 -4.42 8.29
CA THR A 31 6.91 -5.52 7.41
C THR A 31 5.74 -6.31 8.01
N GLY A 32 5.79 -6.58 9.33
CA GLY A 32 4.69 -7.21 10.06
C GLY A 32 3.40 -6.40 9.98
N TYR A 33 3.46 -5.07 10.19
CA TYR A 33 2.31 -4.19 10.04
C TYR A 33 1.74 -4.22 8.62
N TYR A 34 2.60 -4.16 7.60
CA TYR A 34 2.18 -4.25 6.20
C TYR A 34 1.32 -5.49 5.94
N TYR A 35 1.80 -6.67 6.32
CA TYR A 35 1.06 -7.92 6.09
C TYR A 35 -0.16 -8.05 7.00
N PHE A 36 -0.08 -7.62 8.25
CA PHE A 36 -1.21 -7.64 9.18
C PHE A 36 -2.39 -6.85 8.64
N PHE A 37 -2.17 -5.61 8.20
CA PHE A 37 -3.22 -4.78 7.63
C PHE A 37 -3.68 -5.29 6.26
N SER A 38 -2.77 -5.77 5.41
CA SER A 38 -3.12 -6.33 4.09
C SER A 38 -4.05 -7.53 4.19
N PHE A 39 -3.76 -8.47 5.09
CA PHE A 39 -4.61 -9.63 5.32
C PHE A 39 -5.90 -9.26 6.04
N SER A 40 -5.84 -8.36 7.02
CA SER A 40 -7.04 -7.86 7.71
C SER A 40 -8.01 -7.19 6.72
N ALA A 41 -7.50 -6.36 5.81
CA ALA A 41 -8.31 -5.75 4.75
C ALA A 41 -8.96 -6.79 3.83
N SER A 42 -8.22 -7.85 3.48
CA SER A 42 -8.72 -8.94 2.65
C SER A 42 -9.85 -9.74 3.31
N ILE A 43 -9.84 -9.84 4.65
CA ILE A 43 -10.88 -10.51 5.44
C ILE A 43 -12.09 -9.59 5.67
N ILE A 44 -11.86 -8.31 5.98
CA ILE A 44 -12.91 -7.35 6.35
C ILE A 44 -13.68 -6.87 5.12
N SER A 45 -13.01 -6.66 3.98
CA SER A 45 -13.60 -6.05 2.78
C SER A 45 -14.82 -6.83 2.24
N PRO A 46 -14.80 -8.18 2.11
CA PRO A 46 -15.99 -8.93 1.67
C PRO A 46 -17.19 -8.79 2.62
N ILE A 47 -16.94 -8.76 3.93
CA ILE A 47 -17.98 -8.62 4.96
C ILE A 47 -18.62 -7.23 4.85
N LEU A 48 -17.79 -6.19 4.78
CA LEU A 48 -18.23 -4.81 4.65
C LEU A 48 -19.01 -4.58 3.35
N PHE A 49 -18.48 -5.10 2.23
CA PHE A 49 -19.17 -5.02 0.94
C PHE A 49 -20.49 -5.80 0.94
N GLY A 50 -20.52 -6.98 1.58
CA GLY A 50 -21.75 -7.76 1.76
C GLY A 50 -22.84 -6.96 2.45
N TRP A 51 -22.50 -6.26 3.53
CA TRP A 51 -23.43 -5.38 4.24
C TRP A 51 -23.93 -4.21 3.38
N ILE A 52 -23.02 -3.54 2.64
CA ILE A 52 -23.39 -2.44 1.72
C ILE A 52 -24.31 -2.95 0.60
N ARG A 53 -24.03 -4.13 0.05
CA ARG A 53 -24.87 -4.77 -0.96
C ARG A 53 -26.26 -5.09 -0.41
N ASP A 54 -26.36 -5.60 0.80
CA ASP A 54 -27.64 -5.97 1.39
C ASP A 54 -28.53 -4.73 1.62
N LEU A 55 -27.93 -3.58 1.95
CA LEU A 55 -28.62 -2.29 2.08
C LEU A 55 -29.05 -1.71 0.71
N THR A 56 -28.15 -1.71 -0.27
CA THR A 56 -28.38 -1.10 -1.58
C THR A 56 -29.15 -1.99 -2.55
N LYS A 57 -29.22 -3.30 -2.26
CA LYS A 57 -29.77 -4.38 -3.10
C LYS A 57 -29.22 -4.40 -4.54
N ASN A 58 -28.06 -3.80 -4.77
CA ASN A 58 -27.48 -3.64 -6.11
C ASN A 58 -25.97 -3.94 -6.12
N TYR A 59 -25.54 -4.81 -7.03
CA TYR A 59 -24.12 -5.13 -7.21
C TYR A 59 -23.31 -3.97 -7.80
N ASN A 60 -23.96 -3.01 -8.45
CA ASN A 60 -23.29 -1.82 -8.98
C ASN A 60 -22.68 -0.95 -7.88
N ALA A 61 -23.08 -1.12 -6.60
CA ALA A 61 -22.46 -0.47 -5.45
C ALA A 61 -20.97 -0.86 -5.27
N LEU A 62 -20.49 -1.92 -5.93
CA LEU A 62 -19.09 -2.31 -5.93
C LEU A 62 -18.18 -1.25 -6.57
N PHE A 63 -18.64 -0.62 -7.66
CA PHE A 63 -17.86 0.39 -8.37
C PHE A 63 -17.58 1.64 -7.52
N PRO A 64 -18.59 2.31 -6.93
CA PRO A 64 -18.33 3.44 -6.04
C PRO A 64 -17.58 3.01 -4.77
N TYR A 65 -17.84 1.80 -4.24
CA TYR A 65 -17.05 1.25 -3.13
C TYR A 65 -15.55 1.19 -3.48
N ALA A 66 -15.19 0.58 -4.61
CA ALA A 66 -13.81 0.49 -5.04
C ALA A 66 -13.18 1.87 -5.26
N VAL A 67 -13.89 2.79 -5.93
CA VAL A 67 -13.40 4.16 -6.18
C VAL A 67 -13.10 4.92 -4.89
N ILE A 68 -13.98 4.83 -3.89
CA ILE A 68 -13.80 5.48 -2.58
C ILE A 68 -12.54 4.92 -1.88
N PHE A 69 -12.38 3.61 -1.83
CA PHE A 69 -11.21 2.99 -1.18
C PHE A 69 -9.91 3.29 -1.92
N PHE A 70 -9.91 3.30 -3.25
CA PHE A 70 -8.74 3.73 -4.03
C PHE A 70 -8.41 5.21 -3.82
N ALA A 71 -9.42 6.07 -3.72
CA ALA A 71 -9.20 7.49 -3.41
C ALA A 71 -8.60 7.68 -2.01
N LEU A 72 -9.12 6.97 -1.00
CA LEU A 72 -8.56 6.97 0.35
C LEU A 72 -7.11 6.45 0.38
N ALA A 73 -6.83 5.37 -0.36
CA ALA A 73 -5.47 4.84 -0.49
C ALA A 73 -4.53 5.87 -1.14
N LEU A 74 -4.95 6.52 -2.23
CA LEU A 74 -4.18 7.58 -2.86
C LEU A 74 -3.89 8.73 -1.89
N LEU A 75 -4.91 9.22 -1.18
CA LEU A 75 -4.75 10.26 -0.16
C LEU A 75 -3.73 9.83 0.90
N ALA A 76 -3.83 8.62 1.43
CA ALA A 76 -2.89 8.10 2.42
C ALA A 76 -1.45 8.05 1.87
N THR A 77 -1.27 7.55 0.64
CA THR A 77 0.06 7.47 0.00
C THR A 77 0.68 8.83 -0.29
N ILE A 78 -0.11 9.89 -0.54
CA ILE A 78 0.40 11.26 -0.74
C ILE A 78 1.06 11.79 0.55
N PHE A 79 0.57 11.40 1.72
CA PHE A 79 1.15 11.79 3.01
C PHE A 79 2.41 11.01 3.36
N VAL A 80 2.69 9.92 2.66
CA VAL A 80 3.93 9.17 2.84
C VAL A 80 5.07 9.98 2.22
N ARG A 81 5.76 10.75 3.06
CA ARG A 81 6.95 11.51 2.70
C ARG A 81 8.19 10.85 3.28
N HIS A 82 8.93 10.09 2.47
CA HIS A 82 10.32 9.71 2.81
C HIS A 82 11.22 10.08 1.65
N GLY A 83 12.33 10.72 2.00
CA GLY A 83 13.22 11.40 1.07
C GLY A 83 13.83 10.42 0.07
N GLU A 84 13.96 10.90 -1.17
CA GLU A 84 14.96 10.46 -2.14
C GLU A 84 16.14 9.82 -1.40
N ALA A 85 16.47 8.58 -1.78
CA ALA A 85 17.62 7.87 -1.23
C ALA A 85 18.76 8.87 -1.02
N LYS A 86 19.26 9.02 0.21
CA LYS A 86 20.56 9.69 0.37
C LYS A 86 21.51 8.86 -0.48
N VAL A 87 21.87 9.41 -1.64
CA VAL A 87 22.87 8.84 -2.52
C VAL A 87 24.04 8.49 -1.61
N PRO A 88 24.39 7.20 -1.44
CA PRO A 88 25.62 6.86 -0.77
C PRO A 88 26.68 7.57 -1.60
N SER A 89 27.36 8.55 -1.01
CA SER A 89 28.55 9.11 -1.61
C SER A 89 29.45 7.93 -1.94
N GLU A 90 29.59 7.64 -3.22
CA GLU A 90 30.62 6.75 -3.73
C GLU A 90 31.95 7.22 -3.14
N THR A 91 32.43 6.55 -2.10
CA THR A 91 33.87 6.51 -1.84
C THR A 91 34.44 5.50 -2.82
N ILE A 92 34.52 5.91 -4.09
CA ILE A 92 35.40 5.28 -5.08
C ILE A 92 36.77 5.95 -4.95
N GLY A 93 37.79 5.14 -4.61
CA GLY A 93 39.22 5.49 -4.57
C GLY A 93 39.69 5.92 -3.17
N GLU A 94 40.73 5.36 -2.56
CA GLU A 94 41.92 4.71 -3.10
C GLU A 94 42.32 3.48 -2.28
N SER A 95 42.63 2.40 -3.01
CA SER A 95 43.66 1.44 -2.66
C SER A 95 45.03 2.11 -2.72
N SER A 96 45.77 2.15 -1.60
CA SER A 96 47.24 2.10 -1.50
C SER A 96 47.66 1.92 -0.05
#